data_AF-A0A929FDS6-F1
#
_entry.id   AF-A0A929FDS6-F1
#
_cell.length_a   1.000
_cell.length_b   1.000
_cell.length_c   1.000
_cell.angle_alpha   90.00
_cell.angle_beta   90.00
_cell.angle_gamma   90.00
#
_symmetry.space_group_name_H-M   'P 1'
#
loop_
_entity.id
_entity.type
_entity.pdbx_description
1 polymer ?
#
loop_
_entity_poly.entity_id
_entity_poly.type
_entity_poly.pdbx_seq_one_letter_code
_entity_poly.pdbx_strand_id
1 'polypeptide(L)'
;MSSSILEVGLNSLGPVQLEISSDLKTQAWQQAKQCHSNVTAQYNAYINYICTYTFKAWLEEWLEEEPDLRISIWPNEKELPTIWEVVNGTGIALGNQRVILIPNEKNIFEELEVPQEWINIPSWSGNYYVALQVVVEGEDDKDWVNIWGFTTHQQLRQAAHYSDKQRSYTLATDKLIEDLTVMQMTLDLVVKEGVKATPKFTQSDIKKLIDQLSDKDCYSPRLHPDLSFQAWAALLENKELRQELYERRVGITSEKAQAQKILLDRKKEFSDVNLRKWLTTAAAQTEHFLEKGWQALEFYFSSSEAIPIRGTPNSSRREPESVIDTSKNEINSVLKLLRTNQSEEIRRQAAGVLGEIGGGQQEAINALTHLLDATKDEETRWQAAFSLGKLDPGNPKASVRKARLIDLGINLSNQKLLLVVAVIPKTNNSLGIFLKVLAAEKNQNLPPGLKLSVFSGVDENVIPGLEVEARGDEQRQDKLLQLRFSPPVRSSFRVKISLRDKSITESFIT
;
A
#
# COMPACT_ATOMS: atom_id res chain seq x y z
N MET A 1 -20.59 -6.15 14.45
CA MET A 1 -21.48 -7.25 14.86
C MET A 1 -20.70 -8.51 14.59
N SER A 2 -20.34 -9.22 15.66
CA SER A 2 -19.54 -10.44 15.63
C SER A 2 -20.47 -11.57 15.19
N SER A 3 -20.35 -11.97 13.93
CA SER A 3 -20.86 -13.26 13.46
C SER A 3 -19.68 -14.21 13.49
N SER A 4 -19.69 -15.12 14.45
CA SER A 4 -18.67 -16.12 14.70
C SER A 4 -18.35 -16.92 13.44
N ILE A 5 -17.09 -16.94 13.03
CA ILE A 5 -16.52 -17.77 11.95
C ILE A 5 -16.84 -19.27 12.17
N LEU A 6 -17.14 -19.67 13.42
CA LEU A 6 -17.65 -20.99 13.79
C LEU A 6 -18.96 -21.39 13.09
N GLU A 7 -19.79 -20.45 12.60
CA GLU A 7 -21.01 -20.79 11.84
C GLU A 7 -20.74 -21.13 10.37
N VAL A 8 -19.60 -20.72 9.81
CA VAL A 8 -19.26 -20.97 8.39
C VAL A 8 -18.91 -22.45 8.15
N GLY A 9 -18.56 -23.20 9.20
CA GLY A 9 -18.14 -24.61 9.08
C GLY A 9 -19.23 -25.67 9.34
N LEU A 10 -20.40 -25.32 9.89
CA LEU A 10 -21.32 -26.33 10.44
C LEU A 10 -22.64 -26.54 9.67
N ASN A 11 -23.00 -25.70 8.67
CA ASN A 11 -24.34 -25.76 8.07
C ASN A 11 -24.43 -25.64 6.53
N SER A 12 -23.34 -25.60 5.76
CA SER A 12 -23.40 -25.57 4.29
C SER A 12 -22.94 -26.90 3.67
N LEU A 13 -23.79 -27.53 2.86
CA LEU A 13 -23.49 -28.70 2.02
C LEU A 13 -22.55 -28.35 0.83
N GLY A 14 -21.50 -27.54 1.05
CA GLY A 14 -20.65 -27.02 -0.02
C GLY A 14 -19.34 -26.39 0.48
N PRO A 15 -18.43 -26.01 -0.44
CA PRO A 15 -17.11 -25.49 -0.11
C PRO A 15 -17.18 -24.16 0.66
N VAL A 16 -16.16 -23.87 1.49
CA VAL A 16 -16.06 -22.58 2.18
C VAL A 16 -15.86 -21.46 1.16
N GLN A 17 -16.75 -20.47 1.14
CA GLN A 17 -16.73 -19.39 0.15
C GLN A 17 -16.18 -18.10 0.75
N LEU A 18 -15.16 -17.53 0.12
CA LEU A 18 -14.54 -16.26 0.52
C LEU A 18 -14.80 -15.20 -0.55
N GLU A 19 -15.44 -14.09 -0.19
CA GLU A 19 -15.73 -12.99 -1.11
C GLU A 19 -14.42 -12.31 -1.55
N ILE A 20 -14.26 -12.09 -2.86
CA ILE A 20 -13.13 -11.37 -3.43
C ILE A 20 -13.48 -9.89 -3.51
N SER A 21 -12.68 -9.03 -2.87
CA SER A 21 -12.89 -7.59 -2.97
C SER A 21 -12.57 -7.06 -4.37
N SER A 22 -13.38 -6.11 -4.86
CA SER A 22 -13.19 -5.47 -6.17
C SER A 22 -11.85 -4.73 -6.29
N ASP A 23 -11.37 -4.16 -5.18
CA ASP A 23 -10.07 -3.50 -5.10
C ASP A 23 -8.93 -4.50 -5.27
N LEU A 24 -9.03 -5.69 -4.65
CA LEU A 24 -8.03 -6.75 -4.77
C LEU A 24 -7.95 -7.27 -6.21
N LYS A 25 -9.08 -7.50 -6.89
CA LYS A 25 -9.09 -7.92 -8.31
C LYS A 25 -8.39 -6.89 -9.20
N THR A 26 -8.71 -5.62 -9.01
CA THR A 26 -8.14 -4.53 -9.82
C THR A 26 -6.63 -4.43 -9.59
N GLN A 27 -6.19 -4.53 -8.33
CA GLN A 27 -4.78 -4.52 -7.96
C GLN A 27 -4.03 -5.75 -8.52
N ALA A 28 -4.60 -6.94 -8.39
CA ALA A 28 -4.03 -8.19 -8.88
C ALA A 28 -3.77 -8.12 -10.39
N TRP A 29 -4.76 -7.67 -11.16
CA TRP A 29 -4.64 -7.61 -12.62
C TRP A 29 -3.63 -6.56 -13.08
N GLN A 30 -3.55 -5.41 -12.39
CA GLN A 30 -2.56 -4.39 -12.69
C GLN A 30 -1.13 -4.89 -12.43
N GLN A 31 -0.89 -5.55 -11.30
CA GLN A 31 0.43 -6.10 -10.98
C GLN A 31 0.82 -7.22 -11.94
N ALA A 32 -0.10 -8.15 -12.22
CA ALA A 32 0.12 -9.23 -13.17
C ALA A 32 0.63 -8.71 -14.52
N LYS A 33 -0.05 -7.71 -15.09
CA LYS A 33 0.34 -7.09 -16.37
C LYS A 33 1.71 -6.42 -16.37
N GLN A 34 2.15 -5.90 -15.24
CA GLN A 34 3.41 -5.17 -15.13
C GLN A 34 4.61 -6.09 -14.90
N CYS A 35 4.39 -7.25 -14.28
CA CYS A 35 5.46 -8.09 -13.76
C CYS A 35 5.71 -9.37 -14.56
N HIS A 36 4.88 -9.74 -15.54
CA HIS A 36 4.94 -11.04 -16.18
C HIS A 36 5.10 -10.98 -17.70
N SER A 37 5.85 -11.95 -18.23
CA SER A 37 6.39 -11.90 -19.60
C SER A 37 5.34 -12.06 -20.71
N ASN A 38 4.33 -12.89 -20.48
CA ASN A 38 3.30 -13.24 -21.46
C ASN A 38 1.92 -13.38 -20.81
N VAL A 39 0.87 -13.49 -21.64
CA VAL A 39 -0.53 -13.50 -21.19
C VAL A 39 -0.81 -14.67 -20.24
N THR A 40 -0.24 -15.85 -20.48
CA THR A 40 -0.41 -17.03 -19.62
C THR A 40 0.19 -16.79 -18.23
N ALA A 41 1.41 -16.27 -18.16
CA ALA A 41 2.08 -15.95 -16.91
C ALA A 41 1.37 -14.81 -16.16
N GLN A 42 0.88 -13.78 -16.86
CA GLN A 42 0.05 -12.72 -16.30
C GLN A 42 -1.21 -13.29 -15.66
N TYR A 43 -1.91 -14.17 -16.36
CA TYR A 43 -3.14 -14.76 -15.85
C TYR A 43 -2.89 -15.72 -14.68
N ASN A 44 -1.85 -16.55 -14.76
CA ASN A 44 -1.41 -17.40 -13.65
C ASN A 44 -1.08 -16.56 -12.40
N ALA A 45 -0.35 -15.47 -12.55
CA ALA A 45 -0.05 -14.58 -11.43
C ALA A 45 -1.31 -13.89 -10.87
N TYR A 46 -2.26 -13.52 -11.72
CA TYR A 46 -3.52 -12.92 -11.31
C TYR A 46 -4.35 -13.85 -10.40
N ILE A 47 -4.56 -15.10 -10.82
CA ILE A 47 -5.31 -16.08 -10.02
C ILE A 47 -4.59 -16.42 -8.71
N ASN A 48 -3.26 -16.55 -8.75
CA ASN A 48 -2.47 -16.80 -7.56
C ASN A 48 -2.51 -15.63 -6.58
N TYR A 49 -2.45 -14.40 -7.07
CA TYR A 49 -2.55 -13.20 -6.23
C TYR A 49 -3.88 -13.16 -5.47
N ILE A 50 -5.00 -13.31 -6.18
CA ILE A 50 -6.34 -13.31 -5.57
C ILE A 50 -6.44 -14.38 -4.50
N CYS A 51 -6.15 -15.64 -4.85
CA CYS A 51 -6.22 -16.74 -3.91
C CYS A 51 -5.32 -16.53 -2.69
N THR A 52 -4.08 -16.07 -2.89
CA THR A 52 -3.12 -15.88 -1.81
C THR A 52 -3.62 -14.87 -0.79
N TYR A 53 -4.04 -13.69 -1.25
CA TYR A 53 -4.40 -12.61 -0.33
C TYR A 53 -5.80 -12.77 0.26
N THR A 54 -6.75 -13.35 -0.48
CA THR A 54 -8.06 -13.72 0.07
C THR A 54 -7.94 -14.81 1.12
N PHE A 55 -7.22 -15.91 0.82
CA PHE A 55 -7.04 -17.00 1.77
C PHE A 55 -6.20 -16.57 2.98
N LYS A 56 -5.14 -15.79 2.78
CA LYS A 56 -4.30 -15.29 3.88
C LYS A 56 -5.10 -14.41 4.85
N ALA A 57 -5.92 -13.48 4.34
CA ALA A 57 -6.75 -12.64 5.20
C ALA A 57 -7.73 -13.47 6.04
N TRP A 58 -8.38 -14.45 5.42
CA TRP A 58 -9.26 -15.39 6.12
C TRP A 58 -8.51 -16.23 7.16
N LEU A 59 -7.31 -16.73 6.82
CA LEU A 59 -6.49 -17.54 7.73
C LEU A 59 -5.96 -16.73 8.91
N GLU A 60 -5.62 -15.44 8.70
CA GLU A 60 -5.20 -14.52 9.76
C GLU A 60 -6.33 -14.26 10.78
N GLU A 61 -7.56 -14.09 10.29
CA GLU A 61 -8.74 -13.94 11.15
C GLU A 61 -9.04 -15.24 11.90
N TRP A 62 -8.94 -16.39 11.23
CA TRP A 62 -9.16 -17.71 11.82
C TRP A 62 -8.15 -18.05 12.92
N LEU A 63 -6.92 -17.54 12.81
CA LEU A 63 -5.83 -17.78 13.78
C LEU A 63 -5.64 -16.64 14.80
N GLU A 64 -6.56 -15.66 14.87
CA GLU A 64 -6.46 -14.54 15.83
C GLU A 64 -6.41 -15.01 17.29
N GLU A 65 -7.04 -16.15 17.60
CA GLU A 65 -7.05 -16.76 18.94
C GLU A 65 -5.80 -17.62 19.25
N GLU A 66 -4.88 -17.79 18.29
CA GLU A 66 -3.70 -18.66 18.38
C GLU A 66 -2.39 -17.84 18.22
N PRO A 67 -1.95 -17.10 19.25
CA PRO A 67 -0.86 -16.12 19.15
C PRO A 67 0.53 -16.72 18.81
N ASP A 68 0.70 -18.03 18.98
CA ASP A 68 1.95 -18.74 18.71
C ASP A 68 2.14 -19.11 17.23
N LEU A 69 1.06 -19.09 16.42
CA LEU A 69 1.09 -19.44 15.01
C LEU A 69 1.23 -18.20 14.13
N ARG A 70 2.46 -17.95 13.66
CA ARG A 70 2.73 -16.86 12.70
C ARG A 70 2.57 -17.34 11.26
N ILE A 71 1.74 -16.61 10.52
CA ILE A 71 1.52 -16.80 9.09
C ILE A 71 2.48 -15.88 8.32
N SER A 72 3.14 -16.41 7.28
CA SER A 72 3.89 -15.60 6.33
C SER A 72 3.89 -16.21 4.94
N ILE A 73 4.05 -15.38 3.92
CA ILE A 73 4.15 -15.84 2.53
C ILE A 73 5.54 -16.44 2.32
N TRP A 74 5.59 -17.62 1.68
CA TRP A 74 6.83 -18.32 1.36
C TRP A 74 7.21 -18.16 -0.12
N PRO A 75 8.49 -17.92 -0.44
CA PRO A 75 9.58 -17.60 0.50
C PRO A 75 9.51 -16.17 1.04
N ASN A 76 8.86 -15.26 0.31
CA ASN A 76 8.41 -13.93 0.73
C ASN A 76 7.65 -13.27 -0.44
N GLU A 77 6.90 -12.19 -0.15
CA GLU A 77 6.09 -11.48 -1.15
C GLU A 77 6.87 -10.99 -2.38
N LYS A 78 8.14 -10.59 -2.21
CA LYS A 78 8.95 -10.03 -3.30
C LYS A 78 9.38 -11.07 -4.32
N GLU A 79 9.42 -12.34 -3.91
CA GLU A 79 9.85 -13.45 -4.76
C GLU A 79 8.68 -14.13 -5.48
N LEU A 80 7.42 -13.83 -5.10
CA LEU A 80 6.23 -14.39 -5.73
C LEU A 80 6.19 -14.22 -7.25
N PRO A 81 6.54 -13.04 -7.83
CA PRO A 81 6.56 -12.90 -9.29
C PRO A 81 7.51 -13.88 -9.98
N THR A 82 8.64 -14.22 -9.35
CA THR A 82 9.61 -15.17 -9.91
C THR A 82 9.07 -16.61 -9.94
N ILE A 83 8.15 -16.94 -9.04
CA ILE A 83 7.51 -18.26 -8.94
C ILE A 83 6.31 -18.30 -9.88
N TRP A 84 5.41 -17.32 -9.79
CA TRP A 84 4.18 -17.25 -10.60
C TRP A 84 4.44 -17.02 -12.08
N GLU A 85 5.63 -16.54 -12.46
CA GLU A 85 6.05 -16.50 -13.85
C GLU A 85 6.09 -17.89 -14.49
N VAL A 86 6.32 -18.95 -13.71
CA VAL A 86 6.64 -20.29 -14.24
C VAL A 86 5.90 -21.45 -13.57
N VAL A 87 5.33 -21.28 -12.38
CA VAL A 87 4.58 -22.31 -11.63
C VAL A 87 3.27 -21.74 -11.07
N ASN A 88 2.18 -22.49 -11.18
CA ASN A 88 0.92 -22.20 -10.49
C ASN A 88 1.00 -22.61 -9.01
N GLY A 89 0.55 -21.77 -8.09
CA GLY A 89 0.47 -22.03 -6.66
C GLY A 89 1.32 -21.08 -5.82
N THR A 90 1.03 -21.04 -4.52
CA THR A 90 1.72 -20.21 -3.54
C THR A 90 1.96 -20.95 -2.24
N GLY A 91 3.15 -20.83 -1.65
CA GLY A 91 3.41 -21.33 -0.31
C GLY A 91 3.06 -20.32 0.77
N ILE A 92 2.39 -20.78 1.82
CA ILE A 92 2.22 -20.07 3.09
C ILE A 92 2.97 -20.86 4.17
N ALA A 93 3.88 -20.19 4.86
CA ALA A 93 4.54 -20.72 6.05
C ALA A 93 3.64 -20.48 7.27
N LEU A 94 3.36 -21.55 8.00
CA LEU A 94 2.56 -21.59 9.21
C LEU A 94 3.36 -22.34 10.28
N GLY A 95 4.07 -21.59 11.14
CA GLY A 95 5.06 -22.17 12.05
C GLY A 95 6.14 -22.96 11.29
N ASN A 96 6.29 -24.25 11.62
CA ASN A 96 7.22 -25.17 10.95
C ASN A 96 6.61 -25.87 9.72
N GLN A 97 5.33 -25.66 9.46
CA GLN A 97 4.59 -26.28 8.38
C GLN A 97 4.50 -25.35 7.17
N ARG A 98 4.35 -25.93 5.98
CA ARG A 98 4.07 -25.20 4.75
C ARG A 98 2.77 -25.66 4.12
N VAL A 99 1.86 -24.72 3.94
CA VAL A 99 0.60 -24.92 3.22
C VAL A 99 0.77 -24.38 1.80
N ILE A 100 0.49 -25.21 0.79
CA ILE A 100 0.54 -24.80 -0.62
C ILE A 100 -0.87 -24.55 -1.11
N LEU A 101 -1.13 -23.31 -1.52
CA LEU A 101 -2.37 -22.92 -2.16
C LEU A 101 -2.30 -23.26 -3.64
N ILE A 102 -3.29 -23.97 -4.16
CA ILE A 102 -3.37 -24.37 -5.58
C ILE A 102 -4.67 -23.80 -6.19
N PRO A 103 -4.59 -22.65 -6.88
CA PRO A 103 -5.72 -22.04 -7.57
C PRO A 103 -6.13 -22.79 -8.83
N ASN A 104 -7.41 -22.68 -9.17
CA ASN A 104 -8.03 -23.19 -10.39
C ASN A 104 -9.25 -22.32 -10.74
N GLU A 105 -9.54 -22.05 -12.02
CA GLU A 105 -10.80 -21.38 -12.43
C GLU A 105 -11.81 -22.30 -13.12
N LYS A 106 -11.55 -23.61 -13.21
CA LYS A 106 -12.45 -24.54 -13.89
C LYS A 106 -13.84 -24.46 -13.23
N ASN A 107 -14.87 -24.24 -14.05
CA ASN A 107 -16.27 -24.22 -13.61
C ASN A 107 -16.67 -25.53 -12.91
N ILE A 108 -16.13 -26.65 -13.39
CA ILE A 108 -16.28 -27.98 -12.79
C ILE A 108 -14.98 -28.31 -12.07
N PHE A 109 -15.03 -28.38 -10.74
CA PHE A 109 -13.88 -28.68 -9.89
C PHE A 109 -13.97 -30.13 -9.37
N GLU A 110 -13.47 -31.06 -10.17
CA GLU A 110 -13.47 -32.51 -9.86
C GLU A 110 -12.14 -33.01 -9.29
N GLU A 111 -11.04 -32.32 -9.60
CA GLU A 111 -9.69 -32.75 -9.23
C GLU A 111 -8.81 -31.56 -8.83
N LEU A 112 -8.05 -31.75 -7.75
CA LEU A 112 -6.91 -30.93 -7.37
C LEU A 112 -5.72 -31.28 -8.27
N GLU A 113 -5.22 -30.31 -9.02
CA GLU A 113 -4.06 -30.48 -9.91
C GLU A 113 -2.82 -29.74 -9.36
N VAL A 114 -1.89 -30.49 -8.76
CA VAL A 114 -0.71 -29.94 -8.12
C VAL A 114 0.52 -30.03 -9.05
N PRO A 115 1.15 -28.90 -9.42
CA PRO A 115 2.43 -28.92 -10.13
C PRO A 115 3.50 -29.71 -9.39
N GLN A 116 4.23 -30.57 -10.12
CA GLN A 116 5.24 -31.44 -9.50
C GLN A 116 6.34 -30.70 -8.73
N GLU A 117 6.60 -29.43 -9.02
CA GLU A 117 7.53 -28.55 -8.33
C GLU A 117 7.18 -28.44 -6.85
N TRP A 118 5.89 -28.33 -6.53
CA TRP A 118 5.40 -28.25 -5.15
C TRP A 118 5.44 -29.58 -4.41
N ILE A 119 5.75 -30.71 -5.06
CA ILE A 119 5.79 -32.03 -4.42
C ILE A 119 7.22 -32.58 -4.39
N ASN A 120 7.93 -32.44 -5.50
CA ASN A 120 9.19 -33.13 -5.78
C ASN A 120 10.44 -32.26 -5.59
N ILE A 121 10.31 -30.94 -5.37
CA ILE A 121 11.45 -30.09 -4.98
C ILE A 121 11.52 -30.03 -3.45
N PRO A 122 12.61 -30.50 -2.80
CA PRO A 122 12.71 -30.57 -1.35
C PRO A 122 12.45 -29.23 -0.65
N SER A 123 13.08 -28.15 -1.11
CA SER A 123 12.93 -26.83 -0.50
C SER A 123 11.57 -26.18 -0.75
N TRP A 124 10.81 -26.58 -1.77
CA TRP A 124 9.47 -26.04 -2.10
C TRP A 124 8.34 -26.87 -1.52
N SER A 125 8.55 -28.18 -1.38
CA SER A 125 7.49 -29.13 -1.00
C SER A 125 6.71 -28.73 0.25
N GLY A 126 5.39 -28.76 0.11
CA GLY A 126 4.44 -28.50 1.19
C GLY A 126 4.28 -29.66 2.15
N ASN A 127 3.63 -29.37 3.27
CA ASN A 127 3.06 -30.35 4.19
C ASN A 127 1.58 -30.57 3.84
N TYR A 128 0.88 -29.47 3.53
CA TYR A 128 -0.52 -29.45 3.15
C TYR A 128 -0.71 -28.77 1.80
N TYR A 129 -1.74 -29.16 1.07
CA TYR A 129 -2.10 -28.62 -0.24
C TYR A 129 -3.59 -28.31 -0.26
N VAL A 130 -3.93 -27.05 -0.46
CA VAL A 130 -5.30 -26.54 -0.40
C VAL A 130 -5.83 -26.34 -1.81
N ALA A 131 -7.00 -26.90 -2.06
CA ALA A 131 -7.72 -26.80 -3.33
C ALA A 131 -8.57 -25.53 -3.34
N LEU A 132 -8.23 -24.57 -4.21
CA LEU A 132 -8.91 -23.29 -4.32
C LEU A 132 -9.51 -23.13 -5.71
N GLN A 133 -10.80 -22.80 -5.78
CA GLN A 133 -11.49 -22.46 -7.02
C GLN A 133 -11.84 -20.98 -7.04
N VAL A 134 -11.42 -20.26 -8.08
CA VAL A 134 -11.77 -18.86 -8.31
C VAL A 134 -13.00 -18.81 -9.20
N VAL A 135 -14.09 -18.26 -8.68
CA VAL A 135 -15.33 -18.02 -9.42
C VAL A 135 -15.44 -16.52 -9.65
N VAL A 136 -15.35 -16.11 -10.92
CA VAL A 136 -15.53 -14.73 -11.36
C VAL A 136 -16.89 -14.61 -12.02
N GLU A 137 -17.63 -13.52 -11.77
CA GLU A 137 -19.03 -13.34 -12.24
C GLU A 137 -19.97 -14.43 -11.69
N GLY A 138 -19.96 -14.64 -10.37
CA GLY A 138 -20.88 -15.57 -9.70
C GLY A 138 -22.35 -15.16 -9.81
N GLU A 139 -23.26 -16.07 -9.45
CA GLU A 139 -24.73 -15.89 -9.60
C GLU A 139 -25.29 -14.64 -8.91
N ASP A 140 -24.56 -14.09 -7.92
CA ASP A 140 -24.94 -12.91 -7.12
C ASP A 140 -24.21 -11.60 -7.53
N ASP A 141 -23.64 -11.52 -8.74
CA ASP A 141 -22.75 -10.42 -9.18
C ASP A 141 -21.50 -10.25 -8.28
N LYS A 142 -21.17 -11.28 -7.50
CA LYS A 142 -20.02 -11.35 -6.61
C LYS A 142 -19.00 -12.37 -7.08
N ASP A 143 -17.74 -12.10 -6.77
CA ASP A 143 -16.62 -12.98 -7.07
C ASP A 143 -16.20 -13.73 -5.81
N TRP A 144 -15.89 -15.03 -5.95
CA TRP A 144 -15.64 -15.92 -4.82
C TRP A 144 -14.34 -16.73 -4.99
N VAL A 145 -13.67 -17.00 -3.87
CA VAL A 145 -12.71 -18.11 -3.75
C VAL A 145 -13.37 -19.20 -2.93
N ASN A 146 -13.63 -20.35 -3.56
CA ASN A 146 -14.14 -21.54 -2.89
C ASN A 146 -12.97 -22.41 -2.42
N ILE A 147 -12.99 -22.83 -1.15
CA ILE A 147 -12.05 -23.79 -0.58
C ILE A 147 -12.73 -25.17 -0.57
N TRP A 148 -12.23 -26.08 -1.41
CA TRP A 148 -12.76 -27.44 -1.55
C TRP A 148 -12.21 -28.43 -0.52
N GLY A 149 -11.27 -27.98 0.30
CA GLY A 149 -10.56 -28.79 1.28
C GLY A 149 -9.07 -28.86 1.00
N PHE A 150 -8.40 -29.77 1.69
CA PHE A 150 -6.96 -29.93 1.62
C PHE A 150 -6.55 -31.41 1.57
N THR A 151 -5.29 -31.64 1.25
CA THR A 151 -4.64 -32.95 1.32
C THR A 151 -3.24 -32.82 1.87
N THR A 152 -2.63 -33.94 2.27
CA THR A 152 -1.26 -33.98 2.78
C THR A 152 -0.27 -34.35 1.67
N HIS A 153 1.01 -34.02 1.87
CA HIS A 153 2.08 -34.45 0.98
C HIS A 153 2.11 -35.98 0.82
N GLN A 154 1.99 -36.70 1.94
CA GLN A 154 1.95 -38.17 1.94
C GLN A 154 0.79 -38.71 1.09
N GLN A 155 -0.42 -38.16 1.27
CA GLN A 155 -1.58 -38.62 0.52
C GLN A 155 -1.45 -38.34 -0.98
N LEU A 156 -0.91 -37.18 -1.38
CA LEU A 156 -0.62 -36.90 -2.79
C LEU A 156 0.38 -37.90 -3.38
N ARG A 157 1.44 -38.26 -2.63
CA ARG A 157 2.45 -39.23 -3.11
C ARG A 157 1.90 -40.64 -3.27
N GLN A 158 0.91 -41.02 -2.48
CA GLN A 158 0.37 -42.38 -2.43
C GLN A 158 -0.86 -42.57 -3.32
N ALA A 159 -1.72 -41.55 -3.44
CA ALA A 159 -3.04 -41.68 -4.07
C ALA A 159 -3.23 -40.83 -5.33
N ALA A 160 -2.39 -39.83 -5.61
CA ALA A 160 -2.56 -38.98 -6.79
C ALA A 160 -2.04 -39.65 -8.07
N HIS A 161 -2.68 -39.36 -9.20
CA HIS A 161 -2.24 -39.78 -10.52
C HIS A 161 -1.24 -38.77 -11.09
N TYR A 162 -0.07 -39.22 -11.57
CA TYR A 162 0.91 -38.34 -12.20
C TYR A 162 0.72 -38.30 -13.72
N SER A 163 0.58 -37.08 -14.26
CA SER A 163 0.54 -36.83 -15.70
C SER A 163 1.89 -36.30 -16.19
N ASP A 164 2.60 -37.08 -16.99
CA ASP A 164 3.88 -36.67 -17.59
C ASP A 164 3.72 -35.48 -18.54
N LYS A 165 2.59 -35.43 -19.27
CA LYS A 165 2.28 -34.35 -20.22
C LYS A 165 2.08 -33.00 -19.53
N GLN A 166 1.40 -32.98 -18.38
CA GLN A 166 1.11 -31.75 -17.63
C GLN A 166 2.11 -31.50 -16.50
N ARG A 167 2.98 -32.48 -16.22
CA ARG A 167 3.95 -32.45 -15.13
C ARG A 167 3.26 -32.15 -13.79
N SER A 168 2.07 -32.70 -13.58
CA SER A 168 1.23 -32.44 -12.40
C SER A 168 0.70 -33.74 -11.81
N TYR A 169 0.38 -33.69 -10.52
CA TYR A 169 -0.30 -34.74 -9.79
C TYR A 169 -1.77 -34.34 -9.67
N THR A 170 -2.69 -35.24 -10.04
CA THR A 170 -4.13 -35.03 -9.90
C THR A 170 -4.72 -35.91 -8.81
N LEU A 171 -5.57 -35.33 -7.97
CA LEU A 171 -6.29 -36.03 -6.90
C LEU A 171 -7.76 -35.60 -6.93
N ALA A 172 -8.67 -36.56 -6.96
CA ALA A 172 -10.10 -36.30 -6.96
C ALA A 172 -10.56 -35.59 -5.69
N THR A 173 -11.57 -34.71 -5.82
CA THR A 173 -12.09 -33.89 -4.71
C THR A 173 -12.71 -34.72 -3.59
N ASP A 174 -13.25 -35.90 -3.89
CA ASP A 174 -13.78 -36.85 -2.90
C ASP A 174 -12.71 -37.41 -1.96
N LYS A 175 -11.42 -37.23 -2.27
CA LYS A 175 -10.29 -37.60 -1.43
C LYS A 175 -9.76 -36.44 -0.60
N LEU A 176 -10.26 -35.22 -0.79
CA LEU A 176 -9.84 -34.07 -0.01
C LEU A 176 -10.50 -34.11 1.37
N ILE A 177 -9.80 -33.56 2.35
CA ILE A 177 -10.32 -33.33 3.69
C ILE A 177 -10.97 -31.94 3.66
N GLU A 178 -12.30 -31.90 3.75
CA GLU A 178 -13.08 -30.65 3.66
C GLU A 178 -12.90 -29.78 4.92
N ASP A 179 -12.85 -30.40 6.10
CA ASP A 179 -12.76 -29.69 7.38
C ASP A 179 -11.34 -29.20 7.66
N LEU A 180 -11.11 -27.90 7.45
CA LEU A 180 -9.82 -27.24 7.69
C LEU A 180 -9.38 -27.25 9.16
N THR A 181 -10.28 -27.49 10.13
CA THR A 181 -9.89 -27.66 11.54
C THR A 181 -9.03 -28.91 11.74
N VAL A 182 -9.22 -29.94 10.91
CA VAL A 182 -8.37 -31.14 10.92
C VAL A 182 -6.93 -30.78 10.60
N MET A 183 -6.70 -29.82 9.68
CA MET A 183 -5.36 -29.35 9.37
C MET A 183 -4.67 -28.75 10.61
N GLN A 184 -5.41 -27.98 11.42
CA GLN A 184 -4.92 -27.40 12.69
C GLN A 184 -4.55 -28.51 13.68
N MET A 185 -5.42 -29.51 13.86
CA MET A 185 -5.17 -30.64 14.76
C MET A 185 -3.95 -31.48 14.35
N THR A 186 -3.59 -31.47 13.07
CA THR A 186 -2.45 -32.24 12.55
C THR A 186 -1.18 -31.41 12.34
N LEU A 187 -1.17 -30.12 12.70
CA LEU A 187 0.02 -29.24 12.51
C LEU A 187 1.28 -29.78 13.21
N ASP A 188 1.15 -30.53 14.30
CA ASP A 188 2.28 -31.13 15.02
C ASP A 188 2.72 -32.49 14.45
N LEU A 189 1.98 -33.05 13.50
CA LEU A 189 2.26 -34.36 12.91
C LEU A 189 3.22 -34.24 11.70
N VAL A 190 4.05 -35.26 11.53
CA VAL A 190 4.89 -35.41 10.33
C VAL A 190 4.04 -35.96 9.20
N VAL A 191 3.45 -35.07 8.40
CA VAL A 191 2.60 -35.41 7.24
C VAL A 191 3.35 -35.34 5.90
N LYS A 192 4.68 -35.20 5.95
CA LYS A 192 5.55 -35.00 4.80
C LYS A 192 6.48 -36.19 4.59
N GLU A 193 6.40 -36.81 3.41
CA GLU A 193 7.35 -37.85 3.01
C GLU A 193 8.70 -37.26 2.59
N GLY A 194 9.77 -38.05 2.74
CA GLY A 194 11.12 -37.65 2.35
C GLY A 194 11.23 -37.40 0.84
N VAL A 195 11.51 -36.17 0.46
CA VAL A 195 11.73 -35.78 -0.95
C VAL A 195 13.20 -35.97 -1.31
N LYS A 196 13.48 -36.63 -2.45
CA LYS A 196 14.85 -36.87 -2.92
C LYS A 196 15.56 -35.53 -3.23
N ALA A 197 16.80 -35.41 -2.77
CA ALA A 197 17.63 -34.24 -3.04
C ALA A 197 17.81 -34.00 -4.55
N THR A 198 17.82 -32.73 -4.94
CA THR A 198 18.08 -32.31 -6.31
C THR A 198 19.55 -32.55 -6.68
N PRO A 199 19.83 -33.03 -7.90
CA PRO A 199 21.19 -33.18 -8.36
C PRO A 199 21.84 -31.81 -8.60
N LYS A 200 23.16 -31.72 -8.37
CA LYS A 200 23.93 -30.51 -8.64
C LYS A 200 24.29 -30.46 -10.14
N PHE A 201 23.98 -29.35 -10.79
CA PHE A 201 24.32 -29.10 -12.20
C PHE A 201 25.54 -28.20 -12.35
N THR A 202 26.21 -28.28 -13.50
CA THR A 202 27.31 -27.36 -13.82
C THR A 202 26.77 -25.99 -14.24
N GLN A 203 27.54 -24.92 -14.00
CA GLN A 203 27.13 -23.56 -14.39
C GLN A 203 26.92 -23.41 -15.91
N SER A 204 27.66 -24.16 -16.73
CA SER A 204 27.54 -24.07 -18.18
C SER A 204 26.23 -24.66 -18.70
N ASP A 205 25.72 -25.71 -18.07
CA ASP A 205 24.46 -26.36 -18.47
C ASP A 205 23.26 -25.47 -18.10
N ILE A 206 23.31 -24.88 -16.91
CA ILE A 206 22.29 -23.96 -16.41
C ILE A 206 22.15 -22.71 -17.30
N LYS A 207 23.28 -22.14 -17.74
CA LYS A 207 23.23 -20.94 -18.58
C LYS A 207 22.54 -21.20 -19.92
N LYS A 208 22.83 -22.35 -20.55
CA LYS A 208 22.15 -22.77 -21.77
C LYS A 208 20.65 -22.96 -21.56
N LEU A 209 20.26 -23.55 -20.42
CA LEU A 209 18.84 -23.71 -20.05
C LEU A 209 18.15 -22.35 -19.88
N ILE A 210 18.79 -21.40 -19.20
CA ILE A 210 18.25 -20.04 -19.06
C ILE A 210 18.10 -19.38 -20.44
N ASP A 211 19.10 -19.47 -21.32
CA ASP A 211 19.03 -18.91 -22.67
C ASP A 211 17.84 -19.49 -23.46
N GLN A 212 17.60 -20.80 -23.37
CA GLN A 212 16.47 -21.48 -24.02
C GLN A 212 15.10 -21.09 -23.43
N LEU A 213 15.02 -20.99 -22.10
CA LEU A 213 13.76 -20.72 -21.38
C LEU A 213 13.43 -19.23 -21.26
N SER A 214 14.35 -18.33 -21.66
CA SER A 214 14.16 -16.88 -21.60
C SER A 214 13.21 -16.35 -22.68
N ASP A 215 12.89 -17.14 -23.69
CA ASP A 215 12.00 -16.74 -24.77
C ASP A 215 10.60 -16.40 -24.24
N LYS A 216 10.12 -15.21 -24.57
CA LYS A 216 8.79 -14.71 -24.17
C LYS A 216 7.66 -15.50 -24.81
N ASP A 217 7.90 -16.05 -26.00
CA ASP A 217 6.93 -16.85 -26.74
C ASP A 217 6.79 -18.27 -26.16
N CYS A 218 7.73 -18.68 -25.29
CA CYS A 218 7.57 -19.87 -24.47
C CYS A 218 6.46 -19.64 -23.44
N TYR A 219 5.26 -20.18 -23.71
CA TYR A 219 4.09 -20.00 -22.84
C TYR A 219 4.26 -20.64 -21.45
N SER A 220 5.02 -21.75 -21.35
CA SER A 220 5.26 -22.46 -20.09
C SER A 220 6.65 -23.10 -20.07
N PRO A 221 7.64 -22.47 -19.41
CA PRO A 221 9.01 -22.97 -19.33
C PRO A 221 9.10 -24.40 -18.79
N ARG A 222 8.23 -24.74 -17.83
CA ARG A 222 8.21 -26.07 -17.20
C ARG A 222 7.82 -27.20 -18.15
N LEU A 223 7.13 -26.93 -19.26
CA LEU A 223 6.67 -27.92 -20.25
C LEU A 223 7.57 -28.00 -21.49
N HIS A 224 8.74 -27.36 -21.48
CA HIS A 224 9.65 -27.39 -22.62
C HIS A 224 10.09 -28.84 -22.97
N PRO A 225 10.02 -29.29 -24.23
CA PRO A 225 10.25 -30.69 -24.62
C PRO A 225 11.62 -31.23 -24.19
N ASP A 226 12.67 -30.43 -24.35
CA ASP A 226 14.05 -30.83 -24.05
C ASP A 226 14.45 -30.65 -22.57
N LEU A 227 13.51 -30.21 -21.71
CA LEU A 227 13.80 -29.89 -20.32
C LEU A 227 13.49 -31.07 -19.40
N SER A 228 14.52 -31.68 -18.80
CA SER A 228 14.32 -32.66 -17.72
C SER A 228 13.83 -32.00 -16.43
N PHE A 229 13.01 -32.71 -15.65
CA PHE A 229 12.54 -32.18 -14.36
C PHE A 229 13.69 -31.94 -13.38
N GLN A 230 14.74 -32.76 -13.39
CA GLN A 230 15.88 -32.59 -12.49
C GLN A 230 16.60 -31.26 -12.75
N ALA A 231 16.81 -30.91 -14.02
CA ALA A 231 17.43 -29.64 -14.41
C ALA A 231 16.53 -28.44 -14.06
N TRP A 232 15.23 -28.59 -14.31
CA TRP A 232 14.23 -27.60 -13.94
C TRP A 232 14.16 -27.35 -12.43
N ALA A 233 14.11 -28.42 -11.63
CA ALA A 233 14.07 -28.38 -10.18
C ALA A 233 15.33 -27.69 -9.60
N ALA A 234 16.51 -28.00 -10.13
CA ALA A 234 17.75 -27.37 -9.68
C ALA A 234 17.82 -25.87 -10.04
N LEU A 235 17.27 -25.46 -11.18
CA LEU A 235 17.15 -24.05 -11.56
C LEU A 235 16.21 -23.32 -10.58
N LEU A 236 15.03 -23.89 -10.31
CA LEU A 236 14.04 -23.27 -9.43
C LEU A 236 14.43 -23.22 -7.97
N GLU A 237 15.17 -24.22 -7.47
CA GLU A 237 15.64 -24.25 -6.09
C GLU A 237 16.71 -23.19 -5.82
N ASN A 238 17.49 -22.82 -6.83
CA ASN A 238 18.47 -21.75 -6.74
C ASN A 238 17.81 -20.37 -6.97
N LYS A 239 17.81 -19.54 -5.93
CA LYS A 239 17.16 -18.22 -5.96
C LYS A 239 17.76 -17.29 -7.02
N GLU A 240 19.08 -17.26 -7.16
CA GLU A 240 19.77 -16.38 -8.10
C GLU A 240 19.45 -16.76 -9.55
N LEU A 241 19.41 -18.07 -9.85
CA LEU A 241 19.10 -18.57 -11.19
C LEU A 241 17.62 -18.37 -11.55
N ARG A 242 16.71 -18.60 -10.60
CA ARG A 242 15.29 -18.31 -10.78
C ARG A 242 15.06 -16.82 -11.04
N GLN A 243 15.74 -15.95 -10.30
CA GLN A 243 15.69 -14.51 -10.51
C GLN A 243 16.24 -14.11 -11.90
N GLU A 244 17.36 -14.69 -12.32
CA GLU A 244 17.95 -14.42 -13.65
C GLU A 244 17.00 -14.84 -14.79
N LEU A 245 16.38 -16.02 -14.69
CA LEU A 245 15.39 -16.47 -15.66
C LEU A 245 14.19 -15.50 -15.72
N TYR A 246 13.65 -15.10 -14.57
CA TYR A 246 12.54 -14.16 -14.49
C TYR A 246 12.90 -12.81 -15.14
N GLU A 247 14.05 -12.22 -14.81
CA GLU A 247 14.49 -10.93 -15.35
C GLU A 247 14.61 -10.96 -16.87
N ARG A 248 15.23 -12.02 -17.41
CA ARG A 248 15.36 -12.20 -18.86
C ARG A 248 14.01 -12.36 -19.56
N ARG A 249 13.11 -13.16 -18.97
CA ARG A 249 11.75 -13.36 -19.51
C ARG A 249 10.93 -12.08 -19.50
N VAL A 250 10.98 -11.27 -18.45
CA VAL A 250 10.23 -9.99 -18.40
C VAL A 250 10.90 -8.93 -19.29
N GLY A 251 12.20 -9.07 -19.58
CA GLY A 251 12.98 -8.09 -20.35
C GLY A 251 13.55 -6.98 -19.46
N ILE A 252 13.84 -7.31 -18.21
CA ILE A 252 14.58 -6.46 -17.28
C ILE A 252 16.07 -6.65 -17.61
N THR A 253 16.65 -5.73 -18.40
CA THR A 253 18.09 -5.73 -18.69
C THR A 253 18.91 -5.52 -17.41
N SER A 254 20.17 -6.00 -17.35
CA SER A 254 21.09 -5.83 -16.22
C SER A 254 21.19 -4.38 -15.71
N GLU A 255 20.99 -3.37 -16.57
CA GLU A 255 20.92 -1.95 -16.19
C GLU A 255 19.60 -1.59 -15.48
N LYS A 256 18.47 -2.14 -15.93
CA LYS A 256 17.16 -2.01 -15.25
C LYS A 256 17.08 -2.87 -13.99
N ALA A 257 17.76 -4.02 -13.94
CA ALA A 257 17.88 -4.88 -12.76
C ALA A 257 18.80 -4.25 -11.71
N GLN A 258 19.90 -3.58 -12.11
CA GLN A 258 20.68 -2.74 -11.19
C GLN A 258 19.90 -1.51 -10.74
N ALA A 259 19.17 -0.83 -11.63
CA ALA A 259 18.30 0.27 -11.23
C ALA A 259 17.16 -0.21 -10.31
N GLN A 260 16.55 -1.37 -10.55
CA GLN A 260 15.51 -1.97 -9.72
C GLN A 260 16.06 -2.55 -8.43
N LYS A 261 17.26 -3.12 -8.41
CA LYS A 261 17.94 -3.60 -7.19
C LYS A 261 18.40 -2.43 -6.34
N ILE A 262 18.90 -1.34 -6.94
CA ILE A 262 19.16 -0.06 -6.28
C ILE A 262 17.84 0.56 -5.77
N LEU A 263 16.74 0.49 -6.53
CA LEU A 263 15.41 0.95 -6.10
C LEU A 263 14.81 0.05 -5.00
N LEU A 264 15.04 -1.27 -5.01
CA LEU A 264 14.47 -2.24 -4.08
C LEU A 264 15.28 -2.34 -2.78
N ASP A 265 16.61 -2.17 -2.87
CA ASP A 265 17.50 -1.99 -1.72
C ASP A 265 17.30 -0.61 -1.09
N ARG A 266 16.91 0.43 -1.85
CA ARG A 266 16.49 1.73 -1.28
C ARG A 266 15.02 1.74 -0.78
N LYS A 267 14.14 0.89 -1.32
CA LYS A 267 12.78 0.68 -0.77
C LYS A 267 12.78 0.02 0.61
N LYS A 268 13.90 -0.59 1.02
CA LYS A 268 14.08 -1.07 2.41
C LYS A 268 14.18 0.06 3.43
N GLU A 269 14.43 1.31 3.04
CA GLU A 269 14.50 2.44 3.98
C GLU A 269 13.21 3.29 4.01
N PHE A 270 12.37 3.26 2.98
CA PHE A 270 11.22 4.16 2.87
C PHE A 270 9.93 3.44 2.42
N SER A 271 9.04 3.14 3.38
CA SER A 271 7.61 2.94 3.10
C SER A 271 7.02 4.27 2.62
N ASP A 272 6.59 4.34 1.37
CA ASP A 272 6.01 5.54 0.77
C ASP A 272 4.68 5.92 1.44
N VAL A 273 4.50 7.20 1.75
CA VAL A 273 3.27 7.74 2.34
C VAL A 273 2.25 8.02 1.23
N ASN A 274 1.06 7.41 1.30
CA ASN A 274 0.00 7.62 0.31
C ASN A 274 -0.88 8.82 0.70
N LEU A 275 -0.78 9.91 -0.06
CA LEU A 275 -1.49 11.16 0.24
C LEU A 275 -2.99 11.10 -0.10
N ARG A 276 -3.40 10.26 -1.05
CA ARG A 276 -4.84 10.04 -1.31
C ARG A 276 -5.51 9.33 -0.14
N LYS A 277 -4.81 8.36 0.45
CA LYS A 277 -5.29 7.66 1.64
C LYS A 277 -5.53 8.62 2.79
N TRP A 278 -4.72 9.67 2.93
CA TRP A 278 -4.95 10.70 3.94
C TRP A 278 -6.28 11.45 3.75
N LEU A 279 -6.68 11.71 2.51
CA LEU A 279 -7.98 12.34 2.20
C LEU A 279 -9.16 11.40 2.51
N THR A 280 -9.03 10.11 2.21
CA THR A 280 -10.10 9.13 2.45
C THR A 280 -10.25 8.77 3.93
N THR A 281 -9.17 8.73 4.69
CA THR A 281 -9.21 8.41 6.13
C THR A 281 -9.69 9.58 7.00
N ALA A 282 -9.44 10.83 6.60
CA ALA A 282 -9.97 12.00 7.31
C ALA A 282 -11.51 12.06 7.31
N ALA A 283 -12.15 11.51 6.26
CA ALA A 283 -13.60 11.38 6.17
C ALA A 283 -14.20 10.35 7.14
N ALA A 284 -13.39 9.44 7.70
CA ALA A 284 -13.86 8.26 8.43
C ALA A 284 -13.84 8.38 9.97
N GLN A 285 -13.38 9.50 10.56
CA GLN A 285 -13.26 9.70 12.03
C GLN A 285 -12.63 8.54 12.84
N THR A 286 -11.93 7.60 12.20
CA THR A 286 -11.20 6.54 12.89
C THR A 286 -9.82 7.03 13.30
N GLU A 287 -9.70 7.39 14.58
CA GLU A 287 -8.42 7.40 15.29
C GLU A 287 -7.81 5.98 15.30
N HIS A 288 -6.48 5.94 15.31
CA HIS A 288 -5.60 4.76 15.33
C HIS A 288 -5.36 4.05 14.00
N PHE A 289 -4.51 4.66 13.16
CA PHE A 289 -3.56 3.86 12.37
C PHE A 289 -2.20 4.57 12.30
N LEU A 290 -1.18 3.91 12.88
CA LEU A 290 0.21 4.38 12.95
C LEU A 290 0.90 4.26 11.59
N GLU A 291 0.62 5.16 10.65
CA GLU A 291 1.55 5.40 9.54
C GLU A 291 2.72 6.26 10.04
N LYS A 292 3.82 5.60 10.41
CA LYS A 292 5.19 6.15 10.49
C LYS A 292 5.35 7.51 11.20
N GLY A 293 4.83 7.65 12.41
CA GLY A 293 5.04 8.85 13.25
C GLY A 293 4.40 10.14 12.74
N TRP A 294 3.50 10.05 11.75
CA TRP A 294 2.65 11.17 11.32
C TRP A 294 1.43 11.27 12.24
N GLN A 295 1.18 12.47 12.77
CA GLN A 295 0.04 12.74 13.64
C GLN A 295 -0.76 13.93 13.10
N ALA A 296 -2.00 14.04 13.54
CA ALA A 296 -2.80 15.25 13.32
C ALA A 296 -2.04 16.45 13.90
N LEU A 297 -2.08 17.59 13.19
CA LEU A 297 -1.28 18.76 13.56
C LEU A 297 -1.61 19.22 14.99
N GLU A 298 -2.87 19.07 15.40
CA GLU A 298 -3.41 19.48 16.69
C GLU A 298 -2.72 18.77 17.87
N PHE A 299 -2.22 17.55 17.67
CA PHE A 299 -1.51 16.78 18.70
C PHE A 299 -0.22 17.47 19.17
N TYR A 300 0.45 18.21 18.27
CA TYR A 300 1.68 18.96 18.59
C TYR A 300 1.43 20.36 19.17
N PHE A 301 0.21 20.88 19.06
CA PHE A 301 -0.14 22.26 19.45
C PHE A 301 -1.25 22.35 20.51
N SER A 302 -1.57 21.25 21.20
CA SER A 302 -2.70 21.08 22.14
C SER A 302 -2.65 21.90 23.45
N SER A 303 -1.84 22.96 23.52
CA SER A 303 -1.97 24.01 24.53
C SER A 303 -2.20 25.36 23.84
N SER A 304 -3.49 25.74 23.75
CA SER A 304 -4.06 27.09 23.62
C SER A 304 -3.14 28.20 23.08
N GLU A 305 -3.31 28.57 21.82
CA GLU A 305 -3.62 29.93 21.32
C GLU A 305 -3.25 30.05 19.82
N ALA A 306 -4.13 30.73 19.08
CA ALA A 306 -4.10 30.88 17.63
C ALA A 306 -2.71 31.30 17.10
N ILE A 307 -2.24 30.59 16.08
CA ILE A 307 -1.06 31.00 15.30
C ILE A 307 -1.43 32.27 14.54
N PRO A 308 -0.79 33.42 14.78
CA PRO A 308 -1.11 34.65 14.06
C PRO A 308 -0.64 34.49 12.61
N ILE A 309 -1.61 34.37 11.70
CA ILE A 309 -1.38 34.57 10.26
C ILE A 309 -1.44 36.07 10.02
N ARG A 310 -0.40 36.59 9.36
CA ARG A 310 -0.18 38.02 9.07
C ARG A 310 -1.48 38.67 8.53
N GLY A 311 -2.09 39.59 9.29
CA GLY A 311 -3.23 40.38 8.82
C GLY A 311 -4.23 40.93 9.85
N THR A 312 -4.16 40.63 11.15
CA THR A 312 -5.15 41.11 12.13
C THR A 312 -4.65 42.30 12.96
N PRO A 313 -5.38 43.43 13.05
CA PRO A 313 -5.21 44.41 14.13
C PRO A 313 -5.72 43.80 15.44
N ASN A 314 -4.95 43.98 16.52
CA ASN A 314 -5.32 43.62 17.89
C ASN A 314 -6.68 44.27 18.27
N SER A 315 -7.65 43.48 18.70
CA SER A 315 -8.70 43.98 19.60
C SER A 315 -8.92 43.00 20.74
N SER A 316 -8.87 43.56 21.93
CA SER A 316 -8.79 42.87 23.21
C SER A 316 -10.15 42.33 23.65
N ARG A 317 -10.11 41.08 24.14
CA ARG A 317 -11.05 40.40 25.05
C ARG A 317 -12.02 41.33 25.82
N ARG A 318 -13.33 41.16 25.60
CA ARG A 318 -14.38 41.30 26.61
C ARG A 318 -15.52 40.32 26.31
N GLU A 319 -15.82 39.47 27.27
CA GLU A 319 -17.14 38.81 27.42
C GLU A 319 -17.91 39.52 28.56
N PRO A 320 -19.20 39.24 28.79
CA PRO A 320 -20.26 38.72 27.91
C PRO A 320 -21.53 39.61 27.95
N GLU A 321 -22.45 39.48 26.98
CA GLU A 321 -23.92 39.46 27.16
C GLU A 321 -24.67 39.53 25.80
N SER A 322 -25.67 38.65 25.63
CA SER A 322 -26.65 38.50 24.52
C SER A 322 -26.20 37.97 23.14
N VAL A 323 -25.63 36.76 23.06
CA VAL A 323 -24.88 36.29 21.86
C VAL A 323 -25.70 35.53 20.78
N ILE A 324 -26.96 35.14 21.00
CA ILE A 324 -27.62 34.21 20.05
C ILE A 324 -28.04 34.88 18.72
N ASP A 325 -28.28 36.19 18.68
CA ASP A 325 -28.70 36.92 17.46
C ASP A 325 -27.55 37.64 16.73
N THR A 326 -26.48 37.99 17.46
CA THR A 326 -25.30 38.69 16.93
C THR A 326 -24.43 37.78 16.06
N SER A 327 -24.22 36.51 16.45
CA SER A 327 -23.38 35.58 15.70
C SER A 327 -23.94 35.24 14.31
N LYS A 328 -25.27 35.18 14.14
CA LYS A 328 -25.90 34.89 12.83
C LYS A 328 -25.79 36.07 11.87
N ASN A 329 -25.90 37.31 12.37
CA ASN A 329 -25.73 38.53 11.58
C ASN A 329 -24.27 38.79 11.18
N GLU A 330 -23.33 38.45 12.05
CA GLU A 330 -21.89 38.49 11.76
C GLU A 330 -21.51 37.49 10.66
N ILE A 331 -21.98 36.24 10.75
CA ILE A 331 -21.75 35.21 9.72
C ILE A 331 -22.37 35.64 8.38
N ASN A 332 -23.60 36.13 8.37
CA ASN A 332 -24.25 36.63 7.16
C ASN A 332 -23.50 37.81 6.50
N SER A 333 -22.82 38.63 7.29
CA SER A 333 -21.99 39.73 6.79
C SER A 333 -20.71 39.21 6.15
N VAL A 334 -20.06 38.22 6.74
CA VAL A 334 -18.85 37.58 6.19
C VAL A 334 -19.18 36.74 4.94
N LEU A 335 -20.34 36.07 4.89
CA LEU A 335 -20.82 35.34 3.71
C LEU A 335 -20.96 36.23 2.47
N LYS A 336 -21.36 37.51 2.64
CA LYS A 336 -21.42 38.46 1.53
C LYS A 336 -20.04 38.79 0.96
N LEU A 337 -18.98 38.70 1.78
CA LEU A 337 -17.60 38.98 1.38
C LEU A 337 -16.96 37.84 0.58
N LEU A 338 -17.59 36.66 0.51
CA LEU A 338 -17.15 35.52 -0.32
C LEU A 338 -17.61 35.60 -1.78
N ARG A 339 -18.41 36.61 -2.14
CA ARG A 339 -18.96 36.76 -3.50
C ARG A 339 -17.86 37.06 -4.52
N THR A 340 -18.08 36.62 -5.77
CA THR A 340 -17.11 36.74 -6.88
C THR A 340 -16.80 38.19 -7.29
N ASN A 341 -17.58 39.17 -6.82
CA ASN A 341 -17.35 40.60 -7.05
C ASN A 341 -16.35 41.24 -6.06
N GLN A 342 -15.89 40.51 -5.05
CA GLN A 342 -14.85 40.97 -4.11
C GLN A 342 -13.46 40.56 -4.61
N SER A 343 -12.42 41.29 -4.17
CA SER A 343 -11.04 40.92 -4.46
C SER A 343 -10.67 39.59 -3.81
N GLU A 344 -9.74 38.84 -4.42
CA GLU A 344 -9.27 37.55 -3.88
C GLU A 344 -8.76 37.69 -2.44
N GLU A 345 -8.08 38.79 -2.10
CA GLU A 345 -7.64 39.09 -0.74
C GLU A 345 -8.80 39.12 0.25
N ILE A 346 -9.88 39.83 -0.08
CA ILE A 346 -11.07 39.97 0.77
C ILE A 346 -11.77 38.61 0.91
N ARG A 347 -11.90 37.86 -0.19
CA ARG A 347 -12.52 36.53 -0.17
C ARG A 347 -11.71 35.55 0.66
N ARG A 348 -10.38 35.60 0.57
CA ARG A 348 -9.47 34.79 1.39
C ARG A 348 -9.61 35.12 2.87
N GLN A 349 -9.58 36.41 3.23
CA GLN A 349 -9.75 36.84 4.62
C GLN A 349 -11.12 36.42 5.17
N ALA A 350 -12.19 36.64 4.40
CA ALA A 350 -13.54 36.22 4.75
C ALA A 350 -13.63 34.69 4.96
N ALA A 351 -13.02 33.89 4.09
CA ALA A 351 -12.96 32.44 4.24
C ALA A 351 -12.24 32.04 5.53
N GLY A 352 -11.17 32.75 5.91
CA GLY A 352 -10.47 32.57 7.17
C GLY A 352 -11.36 32.87 8.39
N VAL A 353 -12.01 34.03 8.40
CA VAL A 353 -12.92 34.44 9.47
C VAL A 353 -14.07 33.43 9.63
N LEU A 354 -14.69 33.00 8.52
CA LEU A 354 -15.74 31.97 8.53
C LEU A 354 -15.29 30.65 9.17
N GLY A 355 -14.02 30.26 9.03
CA GLY A 355 -13.47 29.07 9.69
C GLY A 355 -13.36 29.19 11.22
N GLU A 356 -13.27 30.41 11.76
CA GLU A 356 -13.20 30.66 13.21
C GLU A 356 -14.58 30.87 13.83
N ILE A 357 -15.46 31.62 13.17
CA ILE A 357 -16.78 32.00 13.72
C ILE A 357 -17.92 31.08 13.26
N GLY A 358 -17.68 30.25 12.24
CA GLY A 358 -18.73 29.50 11.54
C GLY A 358 -19.26 28.26 12.25
N GLY A 359 -18.70 27.85 13.40
CA GLY A 359 -19.24 26.85 14.34
C GLY A 359 -20.07 25.68 13.76
N GLY A 360 -19.57 24.97 12.73
CA GLY A 360 -20.27 23.85 12.10
C GLY A 360 -21.58 24.19 11.37
N GLN A 361 -21.88 25.48 11.15
CA GLN A 361 -23.10 25.93 10.49
C GLN A 361 -23.07 25.56 9.00
N GLN A 362 -24.17 24.98 8.53
CA GLN A 362 -24.28 24.46 7.16
C GLN A 362 -24.08 25.56 6.11
N GLU A 363 -24.52 26.79 6.38
CA GLU A 363 -24.34 27.93 5.48
C GLU A 363 -22.86 28.28 5.29
N ALA A 364 -22.05 28.20 6.34
CA ALA A 364 -20.61 28.45 6.26
C ALA A 364 -19.90 27.32 5.49
N ILE A 365 -20.26 26.06 5.77
CA ILE A 365 -19.75 24.87 5.05
C ILE A 365 -20.07 24.98 3.55
N ASN A 366 -21.31 25.29 3.21
CA ASN A 366 -21.77 25.43 1.82
C ASN A 366 -21.05 26.58 1.10
N ALA A 367 -20.87 27.72 1.77
CA ALA A 367 -20.21 28.88 1.17
C ALA A 367 -18.72 28.65 0.92
N LEU A 368 -18.02 27.99 1.85
CA LEU A 368 -16.62 27.59 1.66
C LEU A 368 -16.49 26.52 0.57
N THR A 369 -17.40 25.56 0.52
CA THR A 369 -17.46 24.54 -0.53
C THR A 369 -17.65 25.18 -1.91
N HIS A 370 -18.59 26.12 -2.03
CA HIS A 370 -18.81 26.87 -3.26
C HIS A 370 -17.60 27.73 -3.63
N LEU A 371 -16.95 28.37 -2.65
CA LEU A 371 -15.75 29.17 -2.91
C LEU A 371 -14.62 28.32 -3.52
N LEU A 372 -14.44 27.08 -3.07
CA LEU A 372 -13.45 26.13 -3.61
C LEU A 372 -13.68 25.81 -5.10
N ASP A 373 -14.94 25.71 -5.51
CA ASP A 373 -15.31 25.44 -6.90
C ASP A 373 -15.22 26.69 -7.78
N ALA A 374 -15.56 27.86 -7.22
CA ALA A 374 -15.65 29.11 -7.96
C ALA A 374 -14.28 29.82 -8.14
N THR A 375 -13.36 29.67 -7.20
CA THR A 375 -12.07 30.38 -7.24
C THR A 375 -11.00 29.62 -8.02
N LYS A 376 -10.25 30.36 -8.85
CA LYS A 376 -8.97 29.89 -9.44
C LYS A 376 -7.75 30.35 -8.65
N ASP A 377 -7.93 31.26 -7.70
CA ASP A 377 -6.86 31.73 -6.85
C ASP A 377 -6.47 30.64 -5.84
N GLU A 378 -5.20 30.26 -5.87
CA GLU A 378 -4.68 29.17 -5.05
C GLU A 378 -4.66 29.53 -3.56
N GLU A 379 -4.36 30.78 -3.20
CA GLU A 379 -4.31 31.20 -1.79
C GLU A 379 -5.69 31.21 -1.14
N THR A 380 -6.68 31.72 -1.87
CA THR A 380 -8.11 31.65 -1.50
C THR A 380 -8.57 30.21 -1.37
N ARG A 381 -8.16 29.32 -2.30
CA ARG A 381 -8.50 27.89 -2.25
C ARG A 381 -7.90 27.20 -1.02
N TRP A 382 -6.63 27.47 -0.72
CA TRP A 382 -5.95 26.95 0.47
C TRP A 382 -6.65 27.38 1.76
N GLN A 383 -7.00 28.66 1.86
CA GLN A 383 -7.68 29.18 3.03
C GLN A 383 -9.09 28.60 3.19
N ALA A 384 -9.85 28.48 2.10
CA ALA A 384 -11.20 27.91 2.12
C ALA A 384 -11.22 26.44 2.53
N ALA A 385 -10.34 25.60 1.95
CA ALA A 385 -10.27 24.18 2.30
C ALA A 385 -9.78 23.95 3.74
N PHE A 386 -8.90 24.83 4.22
CA PHE A 386 -8.47 24.80 5.62
C PHE A 386 -9.61 25.15 6.57
N SER A 387 -10.32 26.24 6.31
CA SER A 387 -11.50 26.61 7.09
C SER A 387 -12.58 25.53 7.02
N LEU A 388 -12.77 24.89 5.86
CA LEU A 388 -13.70 23.79 5.68
C LEU A 388 -13.31 22.59 6.54
N GLY A 389 -12.03 22.23 6.61
CA GLY A 389 -11.56 21.15 7.49
C GLY A 389 -11.72 21.43 8.99
N LYS A 390 -11.80 22.70 9.41
CA LYS A 390 -12.15 23.05 10.80
C LYS A 390 -13.64 22.89 11.09
N LEU A 391 -14.50 23.25 10.14
CA LEU A 391 -15.94 23.23 10.32
C LEU A 391 -16.57 21.86 10.05
N ASP A 392 -16.01 21.14 9.09
CA ASP A 392 -16.44 19.83 8.63
C ASP A 392 -15.21 18.98 8.22
N PRO A 393 -14.51 18.36 9.21
CA PRO A 393 -13.34 17.51 8.94
C PRO A 393 -13.65 16.34 8.01
N GLY A 394 -14.92 15.93 7.91
CA GLY A 394 -15.38 14.84 7.06
C GLY A 394 -15.58 15.23 5.60
N ASN A 395 -15.49 16.53 5.28
CA ASN A 395 -15.79 17.02 3.95
C ASN A 395 -14.74 16.54 2.92
N PRO A 396 -15.13 15.94 1.79
CA PRO A 396 -14.18 15.45 0.79
C PRO A 396 -13.40 16.57 0.09
N LYS A 397 -13.79 17.85 0.24
CA LYS A 397 -13.07 19.02 -0.27
C LYS A 397 -12.23 19.74 0.79
N ALA A 398 -12.28 19.29 2.05
CA ALA A 398 -11.45 19.83 3.11
C ALA A 398 -9.96 19.53 2.89
N SER A 399 -9.10 20.37 3.46
CA SER A 399 -7.68 20.08 3.52
C SER A 399 -7.38 19.06 4.62
N VAL A 400 -6.54 18.08 4.35
CA VAL A 400 -5.99 17.21 5.39
C VAL A 400 -4.58 17.66 5.75
N ARG A 401 -4.30 17.80 7.05
CA ARG A 401 -3.00 18.23 7.56
C ARG A 401 -2.45 17.21 8.52
N LYS A 402 -1.24 16.75 8.26
CA LYS A 402 -0.48 15.91 9.19
C LYS A 402 0.89 16.49 9.42
N ALA A 403 1.42 16.25 10.59
CA ALA A 403 2.74 16.68 11.00
C ALA A 403 3.56 15.49 11.48
N ARG A 404 4.88 15.58 11.31
CA ARG A 404 5.82 14.62 11.85
C ARG A 404 6.99 15.35 12.49
N LEU A 405 7.36 14.88 13.67
CA LEU A 405 8.56 15.33 14.36
C LEU A 405 9.80 14.75 13.68
N ILE A 406 10.74 15.62 13.36
CA ILE A 406 11.99 15.31 12.68
C ILE A 406 13.14 15.71 13.60
N ASP A 407 13.95 14.72 13.95
CA ASP A 407 15.21 14.93 14.65
C ASP A 407 16.36 14.65 13.68
N LEU A 408 17.14 15.68 13.37
CA LEU A 408 18.31 15.56 12.48
C LEU A 408 19.56 15.05 13.22
N GLY A 409 19.47 14.78 14.53
CA GLY A 409 20.56 14.22 15.35
C GLY A 409 21.76 15.16 15.51
N ILE A 410 21.54 16.47 15.41
CA ILE A 410 22.63 17.46 15.37
C ILE A 410 22.92 17.96 16.78
N ASN A 411 24.17 17.80 17.22
CA ASN A 411 24.71 18.29 18.49
C ASN A 411 24.95 19.82 18.51
N LEU A 412 24.13 20.57 17.78
CA LEU A 412 24.01 22.02 17.87
C LEU A 412 22.55 22.31 18.16
N SER A 413 22.25 22.37 19.46
CA SER A 413 21.00 22.87 20.07
C SER A 413 19.84 21.89 20.29
N ASN A 414 19.97 20.58 20.01
CA ASN A 414 18.90 19.58 20.28
C ASN A 414 17.52 19.97 19.69
N GLN A 415 17.53 20.78 18.63
CA GLN A 415 16.34 21.47 18.12
C GLN A 415 15.57 20.53 17.21
N LYS A 416 14.45 20.03 17.71
CA LYS A 416 13.51 19.20 16.94
C LYS A 416 12.79 20.07 15.92
N LEU A 417 12.61 19.55 14.70
CA LEU A 417 11.87 20.19 13.64
C LEU A 417 10.52 19.50 13.45
N LEU A 418 9.54 20.23 12.92
CA LEU A 418 8.24 19.69 12.56
C LEU A 418 8.06 19.83 11.04
N LEU A 419 7.93 18.70 10.34
CA LEU A 419 7.51 18.68 8.95
C LEU A 419 5.98 18.55 8.90
N VAL A 420 5.32 19.59 8.41
CA VAL A 420 3.88 19.61 8.19
C VAL A 420 3.61 19.44 6.70
N VAL A 421 2.72 18.50 6.38
CA VAL A 421 2.25 18.24 5.03
C VAL A 421 0.75 18.44 5.03
N ALA A 422 0.30 19.41 4.22
CA ALA A 422 -1.10 19.64 3.96
C ALA A 422 -1.44 19.23 2.52
N VAL A 423 -2.56 18.55 2.36
CA VAL A 423 -3.08 18.08 1.08
C VAL A 423 -4.44 18.70 0.85
N ILE A 424 -4.66 19.26 -0.34
CA ILE A 424 -5.96 19.73 -0.80
C ILE A 424 -6.34 19.01 -2.09
N PRO A 425 -7.55 18.44 -2.18
CA PRO A 425 -8.08 17.95 -3.44
C PRO A 425 -8.37 19.12 -4.40
N LYS A 426 -7.92 19.00 -5.64
CA LYS A 426 -8.19 19.94 -6.73
C LYS A 426 -9.09 19.29 -7.78
N THR A 427 -9.53 20.08 -8.75
CA THR A 427 -10.23 19.59 -9.93
C THR A 427 -9.41 18.55 -10.70
N ASN A 428 -10.08 17.67 -11.46
CA ASN A 428 -9.46 16.62 -12.28
C ASN A 428 -8.57 15.65 -11.50
N ASN A 429 -8.95 15.33 -10.26
CA ASN A 429 -8.27 14.33 -9.42
C ASN A 429 -6.80 14.70 -9.08
N SER A 430 -6.42 15.97 -9.26
CA SER A 430 -5.09 16.49 -8.91
C SER A 430 -5.03 16.91 -7.44
N LEU A 431 -3.81 16.97 -6.87
CA LEU A 431 -3.60 17.34 -5.47
C LEU A 431 -2.78 18.62 -5.38
N GLY A 432 -3.20 19.54 -4.51
CA GLY A 432 -2.37 20.61 -4.00
C GLY A 432 -1.60 20.12 -2.77
N ILE A 433 -0.28 20.30 -2.78
CA ILE A 433 0.57 19.96 -1.64
C ILE A 433 1.19 21.23 -1.08
N PHE A 434 1.10 21.38 0.23
CA PHE A 434 1.75 22.43 0.98
C PHE A 434 2.64 21.82 2.06
N LEU A 435 3.94 22.05 1.91
CA LEU A 435 4.97 21.62 2.83
C LEU A 435 5.35 22.80 3.71
N LYS A 436 5.50 22.54 5.01
CA LYS A 436 5.99 23.54 5.96
C LYS A 436 6.96 22.90 6.94
N VAL A 437 8.10 23.54 7.17
CA VAL A 437 9.05 23.15 8.21
C VAL A 437 9.09 24.24 9.26
N LEU A 438 8.94 23.84 10.52
CA LEU A 438 8.92 24.69 11.71
C LEU A 438 9.88 24.14 12.76
N ALA A 439 10.35 24.99 13.67
CA ALA A 439 10.91 24.49 14.93
C ALA A 439 9.78 23.90 15.79
N ALA A 440 10.01 22.76 16.42
CA ALA A 440 9.05 22.12 17.32
C ALA A 440 8.89 22.92 18.63
N GLU A 441 9.96 23.57 19.07
CA GLU A 441 9.92 24.46 20.24
C GLU A 441 9.42 25.86 19.84
N LYS A 442 8.48 26.38 20.64
CA LYS A 442 7.83 27.66 20.38
C LYS A 442 8.85 28.80 20.28
N ASN A 443 8.66 29.70 19.31
CA ASN A 443 9.45 30.92 19.09
C ASN A 443 10.92 30.74 18.75
N GLN A 444 11.38 29.53 18.44
CA GLN A 444 12.72 29.33 17.90
C GLN A 444 12.76 29.56 16.39
N ASN A 445 13.85 30.15 15.91
CA ASN A 445 14.09 30.31 14.50
C ASN A 445 14.69 29.03 13.92
N LEU A 446 14.54 28.84 12.60
CA LEU A 446 15.16 27.72 11.92
C LEU A 446 16.68 27.91 11.86
N PRO A 447 17.45 26.82 11.94
CA PRO A 447 18.90 26.89 11.80
C PRO A 447 19.28 27.46 10.42
N PRO A 448 20.21 28.42 10.35
CA PRO A 448 20.68 28.97 9.07
C PRO A 448 21.27 27.88 8.19
N GLY A 449 20.91 27.88 6.91
CA GLY A 449 21.33 26.87 5.93
C GLY A 449 20.48 25.60 5.91
N LEU A 450 19.37 25.56 6.66
CA LEU A 450 18.40 24.47 6.56
C LEU A 450 17.71 24.53 5.20
N LYS A 451 17.76 23.45 4.44
CA LYS A 451 17.13 23.33 3.13
C LYS A 451 15.93 22.41 3.17
N LEU A 452 14.87 22.82 2.48
CA LEU A 452 13.72 22.01 2.15
C LEU A 452 13.66 21.89 0.62
N SER A 453 13.81 20.68 0.11
CA SER A 453 13.88 20.42 -1.34
C SER A 453 12.95 19.29 -1.74
N VAL A 454 12.33 19.40 -2.92
CA VAL A 454 11.44 18.37 -3.48
C VAL A 454 12.08 17.73 -4.71
N PHE A 455 12.11 16.40 -4.75
CA PHE A 455 12.67 15.61 -5.83
C PHE A 455 11.58 14.83 -6.55
N SER A 456 11.81 14.57 -7.83
CA SER A 456 11.03 13.58 -8.58
C SER A 456 11.18 12.19 -7.93
N GLY A 457 10.15 11.36 -8.06
CA GLY A 457 10.19 9.97 -7.61
C GLY A 457 11.11 9.09 -8.47
N VAL A 458 11.44 9.53 -9.69
CA VAL A 458 12.27 8.76 -10.64
C VAL A 458 13.69 9.33 -10.74
N ASP A 459 13.85 10.64 -10.60
CA ASP A 459 15.15 11.32 -10.75
C ASP A 459 15.74 11.76 -9.41
N GLU A 460 17.07 11.81 -9.31
CA GLU A 460 17.78 12.39 -8.15
C GLU A 460 17.88 13.92 -8.20
N ASN A 461 17.31 14.56 -9.21
CA ASN A 461 17.33 16.01 -9.36
C ASN A 461 16.17 16.67 -8.58
N VAL A 462 16.49 17.81 -7.97
CA VAL A 462 15.49 18.70 -7.38
C VAL A 462 14.57 19.20 -8.49
N ILE A 463 13.26 19.17 -8.25
CA ILE A 463 12.28 19.74 -9.17
C ILE A 463 12.54 21.25 -9.26
N PRO A 464 12.75 21.83 -10.45
CA PRO A 464 13.05 23.25 -10.58
C PRO A 464 12.04 24.13 -9.86
N GLY A 465 12.54 25.04 -9.01
CA GLY A 465 11.72 25.96 -8.21
C GLY A 465 11.15 25.37 -6.91
N LEU A 466 11.39 24.10 -6.59
CA LEU A 466 10.96 23.45 -5.34
C LEU A 466 12.13 23.20 -4.37
N GLU A 467 12.89 24.25 -4.10
CA GLU A 467 13.92 24.29 -3.06
C GLU A 467 13.92 25.65 -2.37
N VAL A 468 13.97 25.64 -1.04
CA VAL A 468 14.10 26.83 -0.21
C VAL A 468 15.11 26.60 0.91
N GLU A 469 15.87 27.63 1.25
CA GLU A 469 16.90 27.60 2.27
C GLU A 469 16.61 28.66 3.35
N ALA A 470 16.74 28.28 4.62
CA ALA A 470 16.58 29.17 5.75
C ALA A 470 17.77 30.11 5.83
N ARG A 471 17.49 31.42 5.81
CA ARG A 471 18.51 32.45 5.93
C ARG A 471 18.74 32.77 7.40
N GLY A 472 19.98 33.11 7.73
CA GLY A 472 20.34 33.60 9.05
C GLY A 472 21.49 34.57 8.98
N ASP A 473 21.19 35.83 9.27
CA ASP A 473 22.16 36.85 9.69
C ASP A 473 21.74 37.40 11.08
N GLU A 474 22.52 38.34 11.63
CA GLU A 474 22.30 38.91 12.97
C GLU A 474 20.93 39.63 13.14
N GLN A 475 20.17 39.88 12.07
CA GLN A 475 18.90 40.63 12.11
C GLN A 475 17.69 39.92 11.47
N ARG A 476 17.89 38.86 10.69
CA ARG A 476 16.83 38.06 10.05
C ARG A 476 17.14 36.58 10.15
N GLN A 477 16.39 35.89 11.00
CA GLN A 477 16.35 34.44 11.04
C GLN A 477 14.96 33.97 10.64
N ASP A 478 14.89 33.10 9.63
CA ASP A 478 13.62 32.58 9.12
C ASP A 478 12.99 31.65 10.17
N LYS A 479 11.71 31.87 10.50
CA LYS A 479 10.95 31.03 11.46
C LYS A 479 10.33 29.79 10.84
N LEU A 480 10.20 29.77 9.51
CA LEU A 480 9.56 28.69 8.77
C LEU A 480 10.11 28.61 7.35
N LEU A 481 10.12 27.40 6.80
CA LEU A 481 10.25 27.16 5.36
C LEU A 481 8.94 26.63 4.83
N GLN A 482 8.60 27.00 3.60
CA GLN A 482 7.37 26.54 2.97
C GLN A 482 7.53 26.35 1.46
N LEU A 483 6.87 25.32 0.93
CA LEU A 483 6.79 25.03 -0.50
C LEU A 483 5.36 24.65 -0.88
N ARG A 484 4.90 25.10 -2.05
CA ARG A 484 3.61 24.72 -2.64
C ARG A 484 3.84 24.19 -4.04
N PHE A 485 3.19 23.09 -4.36
CA PHE A 485 3.20 22.53 -5.70
C PHE A 485 2.00 21.61 -5.93
N SER A 486 1.83 21.19 -7.18
CA SER A 486 0.85 20.18 -7.57
C SER A 486 1.55 19.10 -8.37
N PRO A 487 1.83 17.94 -7.77
CA PRO A 487 2.49 16.87 -8.50
C PRO A 487 1.55 16.31 -9.57
N PRO A 488 2.11 15.68 -10.63
CA PRO A 488 1.32 14.92 -11.59
C PRO A 488 0.45 13.86 -10.89
N VAL A 489 -0.68 13.54 -11.50
CA VAL A 489 -1.59 12.50 -11.00
C VAL A 489 -0.88 11.14 -11.01
N ARG A 490 -1.01 10.35 -9.93
CA ARG A 490 -0.37 9.02 -9.78
C ARG A 490 1.15 9.07 -9.91
N SER A 491 1.78 10.10 -9.36
CA SER A 491 3.24 10.21 -9.33
C SER A 491 3.78 10.02 -7.92
N SER A 492 5.07 9.73 -7.82
CA SER A 492 5.80 9.76 -6.56
C SER A 492 6.75 10.96 -6.53
N PHE A 493 6.98 11.49 -5.34
CA PHE A 493 7.96 12.56 -5.09
C PHE A 493 8.58 12.37 -3.72
N ARG A 494 9.74 13.01 -3.50
CA ARG A 494 10.45 12.96 -2.23
C ARG A 494 10.66 14.35 -1.67
N VAL A 495 10.50 14.50 -0.36
CA VAL A 495 10.76 15.74 0.37
C VAL A 495 11.99 15.51 1.22
N LYS A 496 13.04 16.28 0.96
CA LYS A 496 14.28 16.24 1.72
C LYS A 496 14.39 17.47 2.59
N ILE A 497 14.67 17.25 3.87
CA ILE A 497 15.13 18.31 4.78
C ILE A 497 16.61 18.06 5.03
N SER A 498 17.47 19.03 4.73
CA SER A 498 18.91 18.88 4.90
C SER A 498 19.54 20.10 5.56
N LEU A 499 20.52 19.86 6.41
CA LEU A 499 21.35 20.90 7.00
C LEU A 499 22.80 20.37 6.99
N ARG A 500 23.67 21.04 6.22
CA ARG A 500 25.08 20.63 6.03
C ARG A 500 25.20 19.20 5.47
N ASP A 501 25.82 18.28 6.20
CA ASP A 501 26.03 16.87 5.85
C ASP A 501 24.86 15.95 6.27
N LYS A 502 23.90 16.47 7.05
CA LYS A 502 22.76 15.69 7.55
C LYS A 502 21.53 15.95 6.70
N SER A 503 20.77 14.88 6.44
CA SER A 503 19.48 15.00 5.78
C SER A 503 18.54 13.88 6.15
N ILE A 504 17.25 14.19 6.19
CA ILE A 504 16.17 13.21 6.21
C ILE A 504 15.35 13.36 4.93
N THR A 505 14.85 12.26 4.40
CA THR A 505 14.02 12.25 3.19
C THR A 505 12.73 11.48 3.47
N GLU A 506 11.62 12.06 3.07
CA GLU A 506 10.29 11.43 3.14
C GLU A 506 9.75 11.23 1.73
N SER A 507 9.21 10.04 1.46
CA SER A 507 8.67 9.69 0.14
C SER A 507 7.15 9.68 0.17
N PHE A 508 6.53 10.22 -0.87
CA PHE A 508 5.09 10.37 -0.99
C PHE A 508 4.58 9.91 -2.36
N ILE A 509 3.35 9.39 -2.40
CA ILE A 509 2.62 8.98 -3.62
C ILE A 509 1.27 9.71 -3.69
N THR A 510 0.88 10.16 -4.89
CA THR A 510 -0.29 11.04 -5.14
C THR A 510 -1.46 10.45 -5.91
#